data_AF-P47981-F1
#
_entry.id   AF-P47981-F1
#
_cell.length_a   1.000
_cell.length_b   1.000
_cell.length_c   1.000
_cell.angle_alpha   90.00
_cell.angle_beta   90.00
_cell.angle_gamma   90.00
#
_symmetry.space_group_name_H-M   'P 1'
#
loop_
_entity.id
_entity.type
_entity.pdbx_description
1 polymer ?
#
loop_
_entity_poly.entity_id
_entity_poly.type
_entity_poly.pdbx_seq_one_letter_code
_entity_poly.pdbx_strand_id
1 'polypeptide(L)' 'MSSFDYLKSAIKQKGCTLDEVAEPSGMTKGYLSQLLNRKIKARARRS' A
#
# COMPACT_ATOMS: atom_id res chain seq x y z
N MET A 1 -1.23 10.37 -11.33
CA MET A 1 -1.48 9.87 -9.96
C MET A 1 -1.51 8.35 -10.03
N SER A 2 -0.66 7.67 -9.27
CA SER A 2 -0.80 6.22 -9.10
C SER A 2 -2.10 5.95 -8.33
N SER A 3 -2.77 4.82 -8.58
CA SER A 3 -3.97 4.44 -7.82
C SER A 3 -3.71 4.40 -6.30
N PHE A 4 -2.45 4.20 -5.91
CA PHE A 4 -2.01 4.16 -4.52
C PHE A 4 -1.74 5.55 -3.91
N ASP A 5 -1.64 6.62 -4.71
CA ASP A 5 -1.46 7.99 -4.19
C ASP A 5 -2.71 8.44 -3.43
N TYR A 6 -3.90 8.09 -3.94
CA TYR A 6 -5.17 8.33 -3.27
C TYR A 6 -5.24 7.58 -1.94
N LEU A 7 -4.91 6.28 -1.96
CA LEU A 7 -4.89 5.46 -0.75
C LEU A 7 -3.92 6.03 0.29
N LYS A 8 -2.69 6.40 -0.11
CA LYS A 8 -1.69 7.02 0.76
C LYS A 8 -2.22 8.30 1.41
N SER A 9 -2.88 9.13 0.61
CA SER A 9 -3.47 10.39 1.07
C SER A 9 -4.63 10.15 2.03
N ALA A 10 -5.51 9.18 1.74
CA ALA A 10 -6.64 8.84 2.59
C ALA A 10 -6.20 8.31 3.96
N ILE A 11 -5.19 7.44 4.01
CA ILE A 11 -4.62 6.92 5.27
C ILE A 11 -4.06 8.09 6.09
N LYS A 12 -3.29 8.98 5.46
CA LYS A 12 -2.74 10.17 6.12
C LYS A 12 -3.81 11.13 6.62
N GLN A 13 -4.85 11.38 5.84
CA GLN A 13 -5.96 12.27 6.21
C GLN A 13 -6.78 11.72 7.38
N LYS A 14 -7.00 10.40 7.42
CA LYS A 14 -7.68 9.75 8.55
C LYS A 14 -6.81 9.63 9.80
N GLY A 15 -5.50 9.84 9.69
CA GLY A 15 -4.55 9.63 10.78
C GLY A 15 -4.37 8.16 11.14
N CYS A 16 -4.79 7.24 10.28
CA CYS A 16 -4.63 5.80 10.51
C CYS A 16 -3.18 5.38 10.27
N THR A 17 -2.75 4.38 11.02
CA THR A 17 -1.48 3.70 10.83
C THR A 17 -1.58 2.66 9.73
N LEU A 18 -0.42 2.22 9.22
CA LEU A 18 -0.39 1.13 8.25
C LEU A 18 -0.87 -0.19 8.83
N ASP A 19 -0.67 -0.43 10.13
CA ASP A 19 -1.13 -1.64 10.80
C ASP A 19 -2.66 -1.72 10.82
N GLU A 20 -3.33 -0.64 11.20
CA GLU A 20 -4.80 -0.53 11.23
C GLU A 20 -5.46 -0.70 9.86
N VAL A 21 -4.73 -0.44 8.78
CA VAL A 21 -5.24 -0.59 7.41
C VAL A 21 -4.87 -1.95 6.83
N ALA A 22 -3.68 -2.47 7.14
CA ALA A 22 -3.18 -3.72 6.61
C ALA A 22 -4.08 -4.89 7.02
N GLU A 23 -4.39 -5.01 8.32
CA GLU A 23 -5.17 -6.12 8.87
C GLU A 23 -6.59 -6.20 8.25
N PRO A 24 -7.41 -5.13 8.22
CA PRO A 24 -8.72 -5.16 7.55
C PRO A 24 -8.66 -5.34 6.04
N SER A 25 -7.55 -4.93 5.40
CA SER A 25 -7.36 -5.10 3.95
C SER A 25 -6.90 -6.50 3.57
N GLY A 26 -6.65 -7.40 4.54
CA GLY A 26 -6.07 -8.72 4.29
C GLY A 26 -4.64 -8.65 3.73
N MET A 27 -3.94 -7.55 3.97
CA MET A 27 -2.57 -7.32 3.52
C MET A 27 -1.62 -7.33 4.71
N THR A 28 -0.34 -7.63 4.49
CA THR A 28 0.67 -7.38 5.52
C THR A 28 1.10 -5.91 5.49
N LYS A 29 1.45 -5.34 6.64
CA LYS A 29 2.02 -3.98 6.72
C LYS A 29 3.20 -3.79 5.77
N GLY A 30 4.06 -4.79 5.67
CA GLY A 30 5.21 -4.79 4.76
C GLY A 30 4.81 -4.73 3.29
N TYR A 31 3.79 -5.50 2.88
CA TYR A 31 3.25 -5.46 1.52
C TYR A 31 2.56 -4.13 1.21
N LEU A 32 1.70 -3.64 2.11
CA LEU A 32 1.03 -2.35 1.98
C LEU A 32 2.04 -1.19 1.88
N SER A 33 3.07 -1.18 2.73
CA SER A 33 4.14 -0.19 2.68
C SER A 33 4.89 -0.23 1.34
N GLN A 34 5.16 -1.43 0.81
CA GLN A 34 5.82 -1.55 -0.49
C GLN A 34 4.94 -1.06 -1.64
N LEU A 35 3.62 -1.29 -1.59
CA LEU A 35 2.66 -0.75 -2.55
C LEU A 35 2.66 0.79 -2.53
N LEU A 36 2.47 1.38 -1.34
CA LEU A 36 2.38 2.84 -1.17
C LEU A 36 3.69 3.57 -1.46
N ASN A 37 4.83 2.89 -1.32
CA ASN A 37 6.15 3.44 -1.64
C ASN A 37 6.65 3.07 -3.05
N ARG A 38 5.78 2.50 -3.91
CA ARG A 38 6.15 2.07 -5.27
C ARG A 38 7.38 1.13 -5.30
N LYS A 39 7.61 0.39 -4.22
CA LYS A 39 8.71 -0.58 -4.09
C LYS A 39 8.39 -1.91 -4.74
N ILE A 40 7.12 -2.23 -4.95
CA ILE A 40 6.73 -3.39 -5.75
C ILE A 40 7.05 -3.07 -7.21
N LYS A 41 8.23 -3.51 -7.65
CA LYS A 41 8.49 -3.67 -9.07
C LYS A 41 7.53 -4.75 -9.53
N ALA A 42 6.64 -4.44 -10.50
CA ALA A 42 5.87 -5.48 -11.17
C ALA A 42 6.87 -6.55 -11.57
N ARG A 43 6.81 -7.73 -10.95
CA ARG A 43 7.67 -8.83 -11.35
C ARG A 43 7.17 -9.17 -12.74
N ALA A 44 7.87 -8.67 -13.76
CA ALA A 44 7.64 -9.11 -15.12
C ALA A 44 7.74 -10.63 -15.05
N ARG A 45 6.60 -11.29 -15.20
CA ARG A 45 6.49 -12.74 -15.21
C ARG A 45 7.49 -13.18 -16.28
N ARG A 46 8.62 -13.79 -15.87
CA ARG A 46 9.44 -14.55 -16.80
C ARG A 46 8.56 -15.74 -17.17
N SER A 47 7.95 -15.64 -18.34
CA SER A 47 7.32 -16.75 -19.07
C SER A 47 8.32 -17.87 -19.23
#